data_AF-A0A661QQ20-F1
#
_entry.id   AF-A0A661QQ20-F1
#
_cell.length_a   1.000
_cell.length_b   1.000
_cell.length_c   1.000
_cell.angle_alpha   90.00
_cell.angle_beta   90.00
_cell.angle_gamma   90.00
#
_symmetry.space_group_name_H-M   'P 1'
#
loop_
_entity.id
_entity.type
_entity.pdbx_description
1 polymer ?
#
loop_
_entity_poly.entity_id
_entity_poly.type
_entity_poly.pdbx_seq_one_letter_code
_entity_poly.pdbx_strand_id
1 'polypeptide(L)'
;MLYAGNRIRLFRLMEGYTQVQMADLLGMPQRRYARMETVRVSAHYRESIKDFATLMGIRSKYLIDGTPPARETGYLYYELPSPKIVGFMPRIKGKILTDVSNAIHMFLGEVLYEHSTKGYRVGEMSSNDMYFVYQISPQATLVLRAHGRYIGDLEEVARKYNLTLEELVTIKDADNVDIVDGKKEIEKVIELHRRIGIPKLAVFYDQVKGISAEMKLADERAREQAMRRLCIALLDLGVDPADVFAELERLQKEREGGND
;
A
#
# COMPACT_ATOMS: atom_id res chain seq x y z
N MET A 1 17.67 -3.23 13.87
CA MET A 1 17.25 -2.09 13.03
C MET A 1 17.21 -2.58 11.60
N LEU A 2 16.03 -2.60 10.99
CA LEU A 2 15.88 -3.01 9.60
C LEU A 2 16.49 -1.94 8.72
N TYR A 3 17.41 -2.36 7.85
CA TYR A 3 17.99 -1.47 6.86
C TYR A 3 17.01 -1.19 5.72
N ALA A 4 17.26 -0.13 4.95
CA ALA A 4 16.38 0.28 3.84
C ALA A 4 16.11 -0.89 2.87
N GLY A 5 17.13 -1.69 2.57
CA GLY A 5 17.01 -2.88 1.74
C GLY A 5 15.98 -3.90 2.24
N ASN A 6 15.89 -4.13 3.56
CA ASN A 6 14.93 -5.07 4.13
C ASN A 6 13.49 -4.54 4.01
N ARG A 7 13.28 -3.24 4.20
CA ARG A 7 11.97 -2.58 4.01
C ARG A 7 11.54 -2.67 2.54
N ILE A 8 12.44 -2.35 1.61
CA ILE A 8 12.19 -2.50 0.16
C ILE A 8 11.79 -3.93 -0.18
N ARG A 9 12.54 -4.90 0.32
CA ARG A 9 12.27 -6.33 0.11
C ARG A 9 10.91 -6.74 0.68
N LEU A 10 10.57 -6.31 1.90
CA LEU A 10 9.28 -6.58 2.52
C LEU A 10 8.15 -6.08 1.61
N PHE A 11 8.16 -4.81 1.23
CA PHE A 11 7.06 -4.22 0.47
C PHE A 11 6.94 -4.83 -0.92
N ARG A 12 8.07 -5.05 -1.61
CA ARG A 12 8.05 -5.75 -2.91
C ARG A 12 7.38 -7.13 -2.77
N LEU A 13 7.75 -7.89 -1.74
CA LEU A 13 7.22 -9.22 -1.52
C LEU A 13 5.74 -9.19 -1.11
N MET A 14 5.31 -8.23 -0.30
CA MET A 14 3.90 -8.08 0.09
C MET A 14 3.00 -7.77 -1.09
N GLU A 15 3.48 -7.01 -2.09
CA GLU A 15 2.77 -6.80 -3.36
C GLU A 15 2.91 -7.97 -4.36
N GLY A 16 3.64 -9.03 -4.00
CA GLY A 16 3.80 -10.24 -4.83
C GLY A 16 4.81 -10.11 -5.98
N TYR A 17 5.57 -9.02 -6.05
CA TYR A 17 6.54 -8.81 -7.13
C TYR A 17 7.83 -9.59 -6.89
N THR A 18 8.39 -10.17 -7.95
CA THR A 18 9.77 -10.68 -7.96
C THR A 18 10.77 -9.53 -8.18
N GLN A 19 12.05 -9.77 -7.89
CA GLN A 19 13.11 -8.78 -8.15
C GLN A 19 13.20 -8.37 -9.62
N VAL A 20 12.95 -9.31 -10.56
CA VAL A 20 12.96 -9.03 -12.00
C VAL A 20 11.86 -8.02 -12.34
N GLN A 21 10.63 -8.29 -11.89
CA GLN A 21 9.47 -7.47 -12.21
C GLN A 21 9.60 -6.07 -11.63
N MET A 22 10.06 -5.97 -10.39
CA MET A 22 10.27 -4.66 -9.77
C MET A 22 11.40 -3.88 -10.43
N ALA A 23 12.47 -4.57 -10.86
CA ALA A 23 13.55 -3.93 -11.62
C ALA A 23 13.06 -3.41 -12.98
N ASP A 24 12.20 -4.18 -13.66
CA ASP A 24 11.57 -3.78 -14.92
C ASP A 24 10.68 -2.54 -14.73
N LEU A 25 9.85 -2.51 -13.67
CA LEU A 25 9.01 -1.36 -13.33
C LEU A 25 9.82 -0.09 -13.02
N LEU A 26 10.98 -0.25 -12.39
CA LEU A 26 11.90 0.85 -12.07
C LEU A 26 12.86 1.19 -13.22
N GLY A 27 12.75 0.54 -14.38
CA GLY A 27 13.62 0.79 -15.52
C GLY A 27 15.10 0.54 -15.26
N MET A 28 15.44 -0.47 -14.42
CA MET A 28 16.82 -0.77 -14.07
C MET A 28 17.20 -2.25 -14.19
N PRO A 29 18.51 -2.59 -14.30
CA PRO A 29 18.94 -3.99 -14.35
C PRO A 29 18.61 -4.74 -13.05
N GLN A 30 18.13 -5.99 -13.15
CA GLN A 30 17.83 -6.85 -11.99
C GLN A 30 18.99 -6.92 -10.98
N ARG A 31 20.24 -7.05 -11.44
CA ARG A 31 21.42 -7.08 -10.55
C ARG A 31 21.57 -5.80 -9.73
N ARG A 32 21.20 -4.64 -10.30
CA ARG A 32 21.23 -3.34 -9.60
C ARG A 32 20.12 -3.28 -8.55
N TYR A 33 18.92 -3.75 -8.88
CA TYR A 33 17.81 -3.86 -7.93
C TYR A 33 18.13 -4.83 -6.77
N ALA A 34 18.66 -6.01 -7.08
CA ALA A 34 19.05 -6.99 -6.06
C ALA A 34 20.08 -6.42 -5.06
N ARG A 35 21.02 -5.60 -5.54
CA ARG A 35 21.94 -4.86 -4.65
C ARG A 35 21.21 -3.84 -3.79
N MET A 36 20.23 -3.11 -4.34
CA MET A 36 19.42 -2.15 -3.60
C MET A 36 18.70 -2.80 -2.40
N GLU A 37 18.24 -4.04 -2.51
CA GLU A 37 17.64 -4.78 -1.37
C GLU A 37 18.63 -5.18 -0.28
N THR A 38 19.93 -5.02 -0.50
CA THR A 38 20.99 -5.40 0.45
C THR A 38 21.69 -4.20 1.09
N VAL A 39 21.39 -2.97 0.64
CA VAL A 39 22.08 -1.77 1.15
C VAL A 39 21.51 -1.26 2.47
N ARG A 40 22.40 -0.69 3.30
CA ARG A 40 22.03 -0.04 4.56
C ARG A 40 21.30 1.28 4.32
N VAL A 41 22.01 2.24 3.73
CA VAL A 41 21.54 3.44 3.00
C VAL A 41 22.75 3.86 2.15
N SER A 42 22.58 4.07 0.85
CA SER A 42 23.65 4.59 0.00
C SER A 42 23.09 5.71 -0.86
N ALA A 43 23.81 6.84 -0.93
CA ALA A 43 23.45 7.97 -1.78
C ALA A 43 23.21 7.54 -3.24
N HIS A 44 23.92 6.50 -3.70
CA HIS A 44 23.80 5.94 -5.03
C HIS A 44 22.41 5.37 -5.36
N TYR A 45 21.66 4.91 -4.36
CA TYR A 45 20.32 4.31 -4.53
C TYR A 45 19.19 5.24 -4.09
N ARG A 46 19.49 6.44 -3.59
CA ARG A 46 18.48 7.31 -2.97
C ARG A 46 17.32 7.64 -3.93
N GLU A 47 17.61 7.98 -5.18
CA GLU A 47 16.57 8.26 -6.16
C GLU A 47 15.76 7.01 -6.53
N SER A 48 16.41 5.87 -6.78
CA SER A 48 15.70 4.61 -7.06
C SER A 48 14.83 4.13 -5.89
N ILE A 49 15.20 4.47 -4.65
CA ILE A 49 14.37 4.20 -3.47
C ILE A 49 13.14 5.10 -3.46
N LYS A 50 13.25 6.37 -3.88
CA LYS A 50 12.09 7.26 -4.04
C LYS A 50 11.16 6.78 -5.14
N ASP A 51 11.70 6.39 -6.29
CA ASP A 51 10.91 5.83 -7.41
C ASP A 51 10.12 4.58 -6.95
N PHE A 52 10.78 3.69 -6.22
CA PHE A 52 10.14 2.54 -5.58
C PHE A 52 9.06 2.98 -4.58
N ALA A 53 9.34 3.98 -3.75
CA ALA A 53 8.38 4.50 -2.77
C ALA A 53 7.11 4.99 -3.47
N THR A 54 7.26 5.79 -4.52
CA THR A 54 6.16 6.30 -5.35
C THR A 54 5.34 5.17 -5.97
N LEU A 55 6.00 4.20 -6.60
CA LEU A 55 5.33 3.06 -7.24
C LEU A 55 4.50 2.24 -6.25
N MET A 56 5.01 2.12 -5.02
CA MET A 56 4.41 1.30 -3.98
C MET A 56 3.45 2.08 -3.06
N GLY A 57 3.28 3.39 -3.28
CA GLY A 57 2.47 4.25 -2.42
C GLY A 57 3.02 4.39 -0.99
N ILE A 58 4.35 4.37 -0.84
CA ILE A 58 5.06 4.40 0.44
C ILE A 58 5.85 5.71 0.53
N ARG A 59 5.99 6.26 1.73
CA ARG A 59 6.91 7.38 1.93
C ARG A 59 8.36 6.96 1.77
N SER A 60 9.09 7.62 0.89
CA SER A 60 10.53 7.40 0.69
C SER A 60 11.32 7.54 1.99
N LYS A 61 10.97 8.51 2.84
CA LYS A 61 11.55 8.68 4.18
C LYS A 61 11.36 7.46 5.09
N TYR A 62 10.20 6.80 5.04
CA TYR A 62 10.00 5.56 5.79
C TYR A 62 10.87 4.43 5.27
N LEU A 63 11.13 4.36 3.95
CA LEU A 63 12.01 3.36 3.35
C LEU A 63 13.50 3.64 3.57
N ILE A 64 13.91 4.90 3.75
CA ILE A 64 15.30 5.26 3.98
C ILE A 64 15.61 5.23 5.48
N ASP A 65 14.87 6.00 6.27
CA ASP A 65 15.21 6.31 7.66
C ASP A 65 14.47 5.45 8.70
N GLY A 66 13.46 4.69 8.27
CA GLY A 66 12.63 3.86 9.16
C GLY A 66 11.64 4.69 9.97
N THR A 67 11.55 5.98 9.69
CA THR A 67 10.65 6.90 10.39
C THR A 67 9.23 6.73 9.83
N PRO A 68 8.27 6.19 10.60
CA PRO A 68 6.91 6.00 10.13
C PRO A 68 6.25 7.36 9.82
N PRO A 69 5.25 7.42 8.92
CA PRO A 69 4.52 8.65 8.65
C PRO A 69 3.86 9.22 9.93
N ALA A 70 3.59 10.52 9.99
CA ALA A 70 2.91 11.16 11.14
C ALA A 70 1.38 10.97 11.10
N ARG A 71 0.70 11.10 12.26
CA ARG A 71 -0.72 10.69 12.55
C ARG A 71 -1.70 11.40 11.66
N GLU A 72 -1.34 12.62 11.34
CA GLU A 72 -2.14 13.57 10.60
C GLU A 72 -1.96 13.40 9.10
N THR A 73 -1.02 12.57 8.61
CA THR A 73 -0.69 12.54 7.18
C THR A 73 -0.46 11.16 6.51
N GLY A 74 -0.58 10.01 7.18
CA GLY A 74 -0.56 8.75 6.40
C GLY A 74 -0.76 7.44 7.14
N TYR A 75 -1.25 6.45 6.41
CA TYR A 75 -1.27 5.03 6.74
C TYR A 75 -0.55 4.29 5.62
N LEU A 76 0.04 3.14 5.93
CA LEU A 76 0.58 2.26 4.90
C LEU A 76 -0.48 1.20 4.62
N TYR A 77 -1.11 1.25 3.44
CA TYR A 77 -2.12 0.27 3.03
C TYR A 77 -1.53 -0.67 1.99
N TYR A 78 -1.68 -1.97 2.20
CA TYR A 78 -1.29 -2.99 1.22
C TYR A 78 -2.39 -4.02 1.08
N GLU A 79 -2.55 -4.49 -0.15
CA GLU A 79 -3.41 -5.63 -0.45
C GLU A 79 -2.52 -6.83 -0.72
N LEU A 80 -2.60 -7.83 0.16
CA LEU A 80 -1.84 -9.06 -0.03
C LEU A 80 -2.42 -9.83 -1.23
N PRO A 81 -1.60 -10.14 -2.23
CA PRO A 81 -2.08 -10.58 -3.52
C PRO A 81 -2.82 -11.90 -3.41
N SER A 82 -4.05 -11.95 -3.93
CA SER A 82 -4.75 -13.22 -4.08
C SER A 82 -3.93 -14.17 -4.96
N PRO A 83 -3.89 -15.49 -4.68
CA PRO A 83 -3.25 -16.47 -5.56
C PRO A 83 -3.76 -16.43 -7.01
N LYS A 84 -4.92 -15.81 -7.26
CA LYS A 84 -5.52 -15.66 -8.57
C LYS A 84 -5.01 -14.45 -9.39
N ILE A 85 -4.20 -13.54 -8.82
CA ILE A 85 -3.73 -12.30 -9.48
C ILE A 85 -2.72 -12.55 -10.62
N VAL A 86 -2.28 -13.80 -10.83
CA VAL A 86 -1.26 -14.24 -11.82
C VAL A 86 -1.55 -13.81 -13.28
N GLY A 87 -2.69 -13.21 -13.61
CA GLY A 87 -3.08 -12.81 -14.97
C GLY A 87 -3.20 -11.30 -15.29
N PHE A 88 -3.11 -10.38 -14.32
CA PHE A 88 -3.54 -8.98 -14.55
C PHE A 88 -2.55 -8.10 -15.36
N MET A 89 -1.26 -8.46 -15.41
CA MET A 89 -0.23 -7.70 -16.14
C MET A 89 0.38 -8.51 -17.30
N PRO A 90 -0.24 -8.51 -18.50
CA PRO A 90 0.18 -9.36 -19.62
C PRO A 90 1.59 -9.06 -20.18
N ARG A 91 2.20 -7.93 -19.83
CA ARG A 91 3.53 -7.52 -20.30
C ARG A 91 4.68 -7.96 -19.39
N ILE A 92 4.41 -8.34 -18.16
CA ILE A 92 5.43 -8.77 -17.21
C ILE A 92 5.46 -10.30 -17.21
N LYS A 93 6.33 -10.90 -18.04
CA LYS A 93 6.41 -12.36 -18.28
C LYS A 93 6.88 -13.21 -17.07
N GLY A 94 6.99 -12.64 -15.87
CA GLY A 94 7.43 -13.32 -14.66
C GLY A 94 6.26 -13.96 -13.90
N LYS A 95 6.48 -15.15 -13.32
CA LYS A 95 5.56 -15.70 -12.32
C LYS A 95 5.51 -14.73 -11.13
N ILE A 96 4.33 -14.20 -10.81
CA ILE A 96 4.07 -13.53 -9.51
C ILE A 96 4.49 -14.49 -8.39
N LEU A 97 5.06 -13.97 -7.31
CA LEU A 97 5.29 -14.78 -6.12
C LEU A 97 3.94 -15.25 -5.60
N THR A 98 3.62 -16.50 -5.88
CA THR A 98 2.37 -17.12 -5.44
C THR A 98 2.38 -17.40 -3.96
N ASP A 99 3.48 -17.20 -3.24
CA ASP A 99 3.53 -17.42 -1.80
C ASP A 99 4.39 -16.37 -1.10
N VAL A 100 3.73 -15.54 -0.30
CA VAL A 100 4.36 -14.47 0.49
C VAL A 100 4.45 -14.82 1.97
N SER A 101 4.06 -16.04 2.39
CA SER A 101 4.10 -16.46 3.80
C SER A 101 5.48 -16.28 4.42
N ASN A 102 6.55 -16.66 3.70
CA ASN A 102 7.92 -16.41 4.17
C ASN A 102 8.22 -14.93 4.40
N ALA A 103 7.68 -14.03 3.56
CA ALA A 103 7.88 -12.60 3.72
C ALA A 103 7.15 -12.07 4.96
N ILE A 104 5.94 -12.56 5.21
CA ILE A 104 5.15 -12.27 6.42
C ILE A 104 5.96 -12.73 7.66
N HIS A 105 6.37 -14.00 7.72
CA HIS A 105 7.07 -14.57 8.87
C HIS A 105 8.44 -13.94 9.15
N MET A 106 9.20 -13.62 8.10
CA MET A 106 10.55 -13.10 8.23
C MET A 106 10.58 -11.58 8.45
N PHE A 107 9.81 -10.81 7.68
CA PHE A 107 10.01 -9.36 7.62
C PHE A 107 8.91 -8.56 8.31
N LEU A 108 7.64 -9.00 8.27
CA LEU A 108 6.56 -8.27 8.93
C LEU A 108 6.81 -8.23 10.44
N GLY A 109 7.14 -9.37 11.04
CA GLY A 109 7.46 -9.47 12.46
C GLY A 109 8.59 -8.53 12.89
N GLU A 110 9.68 -8.45 12.11
CA GLU A 110 10.78 -7.52 12.38
C GLU A 110 10.32 -6.06 12.32
N VAL A 111 9.45 -5.70 11.37
CA VAL A 111 8.88 -4.34 11.29
C VAL A 111 8.04 -4.05 12.52
N LEU A 112 7.13 -4.94 12.91
CA LEU A 112 6.27 -4.74 14.07
C LEU A 112 7.12 -4.58 15.36
N TYR A 113 8.20 -5.36 15.47
CA TYR A 113 9.16 -5.24 16.58
C TYR A 113 9.95 -3.93 16.57
N GLU A 114 10.49 -3.52 15.42
CA GLU A 114 11.21 -2.24 15.26
C GLU A 114 10.35 -1.05 15.69
N HIS A 115 9.07 -1.11 15.39
CA HIS A 115 8.08 -0.10 15.72
C HIS A 115 7.47 -0.26 17.12
N SER A 116 7.98 -1.21 17.92
CA SER A 116 7.49 -1.52 19.27
C SER A 116 5.96 -1.72 19.32
N THR A 117 5.40 -2.30 18.26
CA THR A 117 3.96 -2.54 18.16
C THR A 117 3.52 -3.46 19.30
N LYS A 118 2.42 -3.11 19.99
CA LYS A 118 1.90 -3.87 21.13
C LYS A 118 0.52 -4.46 20.88
N GLY A 119 -0.25 -3.85 20.00
CA GLY A 119 -1.61 -4.28 19.71
C GLY A 119 -1.94 -4.14 18.24
N TYR A 120 -3.02 -4.82 17.86
CA TYR A 120 -3.58 -4.77 16.52
C TYR A 120 -5.09 -4.90 16.57
N ARG A 121 -5.75 -4.45 15.51
CA ARG A 121 -7.20 -4.62 15.30
C ARG A 121 -7.44 -5.44 14.05
N VAL A 122 -8.55 -6.15 14.02
CA VAL A 122 -8.97 -6.96 12.88
C VAL A 122 -10.34 -6.50 12.41
N GLY A 123 -10.46 -6.28 11.11
CA GLY A 123 -11.73 -6.06 10.43
C GLY A 123 -12.07 -7.25 9.55
N GLU A 124 -13.15 -7.95 9.83
CA GLU A 124 -13.63 -9.08 9.03
C GLU A 124 -14.78 -8.63 8.13
N MET A 125 -14.54 -8.66 6.81
CA MET A 125 -15.59 -8.47 5.80
C MET A 125 -16.21 -9.81 5.40
N SER A 126 -15.36 -10.82 5.20
CA SER A 126 -15.78 -12.19 4.93
C SER A 126 -14.73 -13.16 5.48
N SER A 127 -15.05 -14.46 5.49
CA SER A 127 -14.11 -15.52 5.87
C SER A 127 -12.82 -15.54 5.04
N ASN A 128 -12.81 -14.92 3.86
CA ASN A 128 -11.65 -14.87 2.95
C ASN A 128 -11.09 -13.46 2.76
N ASP A 129 -11.61 -12.44 3.45
CA ASP A 129 -11.16 -11.04 3.30
C ASP A 129 -11.15 -10.35 4.67
N MET A 130 -9.95 -10.14 5.20
CA MET A 130 -9.73 -9.54 6.51
C MET A 130 -8.73 -8.40 6.44
N TYR A 131 -8.94 -7.38 7.26
CA TYR A 131 -8.06 -6.24 7.45
C TYR A 131 -7.32 -6.38 8.76
N PHE A 132 -5.99 -6.41 8.71
CA PHE A 132 -5.13 -6.37 9.89
C PHE A 132 -4.55 -4.97 10.05
N VAL A 133 -4.75 -4.39 11.23
CA VAL A 133 -4.45 -2.98 11.51
C VAL A 133 -3.47 -2.89 12.66
N TYR A 134 -2.22 -2.55 12.35
CA TYR A 134 -1.13 -2.47 13.33
C TYR A 134 -0.79 -1.01 13.62
N GLN A 135 -0.81 -0.65 14.90
CA GLN A 135 -0.35 0.67 15.33
C GLN A 135 1.18 0.68 15.47
N ILE A 136 1.86 1.05 14.38
CA ILE A 136 3.34 1.07 14.31
C ILE A 136 3.94 2.35 14.91
N SER A 137 3.13 3.35 15.24
CA SER A 137 3.55 4.44 16.12
C SER A 137 2.33 5.06 16.79
N PRO A 138 2.48 5.98 17.78
CA PRO A 138 1.36 6.78 18.25
C PRO A 138 0.62 7.48 17.11
N GLN A 139 1.30 7.62 15.98
CA GLN A 139 0.99 8.46 14.86
C GLN A 139 0.89 7.70 13.53
N ALA A 140 0.88 6.38 13.49
CA ALA A 140 0.91 5.66 12.22
C ALA A 140 0.26 4.30 12.33
N THR A 141 -0.37 3.90 11.24
CA THR A 141 -1.03 2.61 11.12
C THR A 141 -0.56 1.91 9.85
N LEU A 142 -0.18 0.65 9.99
CA LEU A 142 -0.01 -0.29 8.89
C LEU A 142 -1.30 -1.09 8.74
N VAL A 143 -1.86 -1.08 7.54
CA VAL A 143 -3.11 -1.74 7.18
C VAL A 143 -2.80 -2.79 6.12
N LEU A 144 -3.10 -4.05 6.42
CA LEU A 144 -2.96 -5.16 5.47
C LEU A 144 -4.35 -5.73 5.18
N ARG A 145 -4.81 -5.62 3.94
CA ARG A 145 -5.95 -6.41 3.47
C ARG A 145 -5.44 -7.77 3.04
N ALA A 146 -5.95 -8.82 3.67
CA ALA A 146 -5.42 -10.17 3.57
C ALA A 146 -6.47 -11.13 3.02
N HIS A 147 -6.11 -11.81 1.93
CA HIS A 147 -6.87 -12.95 1.43
C HIS A 147 -6.78 -14.13 2.39
N GLY A 148 -7.85 -14.94 2.48
CA GLY A 148 -8.03 -16.05 3.42
C GLY A 148 -6.80 -16.93 3.71
N ARG A 149 -6.06 -17.27 2.65
CA ARG A 149 -4.84 -18.09 2.74
C ARG A 149 -3.71 -17.54 3.63
N TYR A 150 -3.64 -16.23 3.84
CA TYR A 150 -2.55 -15.58 4.60
C TYR A 150 -2.98 -15.17 6.01
N ILE A 151 -4.26 -15.35 6.36
CA ILE A 151 -4.79 -15.02 7.69
C ILE A 151 -4.00 -15.78 8.76
N GLY A 152 -3.80 -17.10 8.57
CA GLY A 152 -3.04 -17.93 9.51
C GLY A 152 -1.59 -17.47 9.70
N ASP A 153 -0.93 -17.01 8.64
CA ASP A 153 0.43 -16.46 8.73
C ASP A 153 0.48 -15.16 9.56
N LEU A 154 -0.49 -14.27 9.35
CA LEU A 154 -0.60 -13.01 10.08
C LEU A 154 -0.92 -13.24 11.56
N GLU A 155 -1.81 -14.17 11.87
CA GLU A 155 -2.12 -14.58 13.24
C GLU A 155 -0.91 -15.22 13.94
N GLU A 156 -0.14 -16.04 13.23
CA GLU A 156 1.08 -16.63 13.76
C GLU A 156 2.14 -15.56 14.08
N VAL A 157 2.33 -14.58 13.19
CA VAL A 157 3.19 -13.43 13.49
C VAL A 157 2.69 -12.67 14.72
N ALA A 158 1.39 -12.39 14.82
CA ALA A 158 0.82 -11.71 15.99
C ALA A 158 1.11 -12.48 17.29
N ARG A 159 0.94 -13.82 17.29
CA ARG A 159 1.28 -14.68 18.42
C ARG A 159 2.77 -14.66 18.75
N LYS A 160 3.63 -14.84 17.74
CA LYS A 160 5.10 -14.90 17.91
C LYS A 160 5.65 -13.63 18.55
N TYR A 161 5.07 -12.48 18.24
CA TYR A 161 5.50 -11.18 18.78
C TYR A 161 4.66 -10.72 19.99
N ASN A 162 3.81 -11.59 20.54
CA ASN A 162 2.95 -11.32 21.70
C ASN A 162 2.11 -10.03 21.53
N LEU A 163 1.52 -9.84 20.35
CA LEU A 163 0.64 -8.70 20.10
C LEU A 163 -0.74 -8.97 20.70
N THR A 164 -1.32 -7.94 21.31
CA THR A 164 -2.67 -8.00 21.85
C THR A 164 -3.68 -7.67 20.75
N LEU A 165 -4.66 -8.54 20.53
CA LEU A 165 -5.84 -8.19 19.74
C LEU A 165 -6.68 -7.20 20.55
N GLU A 166 -6.68 -5.94 20.13
CA GLU A 166 -7.42 -4.86 20.80
C GLU A 166 -8.90 -4.88 20.45
N GLU A 167 -9.21 -5.18 19.18
CA GLU A 167 -10.56 -5.13 18.66
C GLU A 167 -10.72 -6.06 17.46
N LEU A 168 -11.85 -6.77 17.41
CA LEU A 168 -12.33 -7.51 16.25
C LEU A 168 -13.67 -6.91 15.82
N VAL A 169 -13.71 -6.39 14.60
CA VAL A 169 -14.91 -5.82 13.99
C VAL A 169 -15.35 -6.72 12.85
N THR A 170 -16.53 -7.32 12.96
CA THR A 170 -17.11 -8.10 11.87
C THR A 170 -18.28 -7.33 11.25
N ILE A 171 -18.29 -7.20 9.93
CA ILE A 171 -19.46 -6.72 9.17
C ILE A 171 -20.09 -7.90 8.45
N LYS A 172 -21.36 -8.18 8.75
CA LYS A 172 -22.10 -9.29 8.14
C LYS A 172 -22.56 -8.92 6.71
N ASP A 173 -22.69 -9.94 5.87
CA ASP A 173 -23.25 -9.86 4.51
C ASP A 173 -22.44 -9.00 3.53
N ALA A 174 -21.12 -8.91 3.66
CA ALA A 174 -20.26 -8.28 2.66
C ALA A 174 -19.62 -9.35 1.77
N ASP A 175 -20.24 -9.64 0.63
CA ASP A 175 -19.78 -10.69 -0.28
C ASP A 175 -19.00 -10.06 -1.44
N ASN A 176 -17.67 -10.15 -1.38
CA ASN A 176 -16.73 -9.69 -2.43
C ASN A 176 -16.88 -8.19 -2.79
N VAL A 177 -16.20 -7.34 -2.02
CA VAL A 177 -16.11 -5.92 -2.35
C VAL A 177 -15.16 -5.72 -3.54
N ASP A 178 -15.75 -5.64 -4.73
CA ASP A 178 -15.07 -5.13 -5.92
C ASP A 178 -15.20 -3.60 -5.96
N ILE A 179 -14.12 -2.89 -5.58
CA ILE A 179 -14.06 -1.42 -5.52
C ILE A 179 -14.31 -0.80 -6.91
N VAL A 180 -14.10 -1.58 -7.97
CA VAL A 180 -14.15 -1.13 -9.38
C VAL A 180 -15.58 -0.82 -9.84
N ASP A 181 -16.62 -1.42 -9.26
CA ASP A 181 -17.98 -1.34 -9.81
C ASP A 181 -18.97 -0.49 -8.96
N GLY A 182 -18.48 0.12 -7.87
CA GLY A 182 -19.22 1.14 -7.11
C GLY A 182 -20.59 0.72 -6.55
N LYS A 183 -20.78 -0.58 -6.27
CA LYS A 183 -22.03 -1.11 -5.69
C LYS A 183 -21.99 -1.09 -4.16
N LYS A 184 -23.18 -1.29 -3.56
CA LYS A 184 -23.64 -1.17 -2.15
C LYS A 184 -22.66 -1.55 -1.02
N GLU A 185 -21.54 -2.17 -1.31
CA GLU A 185 -20.60 -2.69 -0.31
C GLU A 185 -19.51 -1.69 0.10
N ILE A 186 -19.28 -0.63 -0.68
CA ILE A 186 -18.30 0.41 -0.30
C ILE A 186 -18.68 1.12 1.00
N GLU A 187 -19.98 1.25 1.29
CA GLU A 187 -20.45 1.82 2.57
C GLU A 187 -20.08 0.93 3.76
N LYS A 188 -20.15 -0.39 3.57
CA LYS A 188 -19.69 -1.37 4.57
C LYS A 188 -18.17 -1.26 4.77
N VAL A 189 -17.38 -1.11 3.71
CA VAL A 189 -15.93 -0.86 3.80
C VAL A 189 -15.63 0.43 4.55
N ILE A 190 -16.35 1.52 4.24
CA ILE A 190 -16.21 2.81 4.93
C ILE A 190 -16.54 2.66 6.42
N GLU A 191 -17.64 1.98 6.76
CA GLU A 191 -18.00 1.69 8.15
C GLU A 191 -16.92 0.87 8.85
N LEU A 192 -16.45 -0.21 8.21
CA LEU A 192 -15.40 -1.07 8.75
C LEU A 192 -14.15 -0.24 9.06
N HIS A 193 -13.67 0.54 8.09
CA HIS A 193 -12.48 1.37 8.25
C HIS A 193 -12.62 2.39 9.38
N ARG A 194 -13.81 2.98 9.58
CA ARG A 194 -14.05 3.85 10.75
C ARG A 194 -13.91 3.07 12.05
N ARG A 195 -14.50 1.88 12.13
CA ARG A 195 -14.53 1.07 13.35
C ARG A 195 -13.16 0.49 13.71
N ILE A 196 -12.41 -0.01 12.74
CA ILE A 196 -11.04 -0.53 12.99
C ILE A 196 -9.99 0.57 13.16
N GLY A 197 -10.40 1.84 13.25
CA GLY A 197 -9.53 2.97 13.58
C GLY A 197 -8.71 3.52 12.41
N ILE A 198 -9.23 3.44 11.18
CA ILE A 198 -8.65 4.02 9.96
C ILE A 198 -9.61 5.06 9.34
N PRO A 199 -10.00 6.12 10.09
CA PRO A 199 -11.03 7.07 9.63
C PRO A 199 -10.65 7.83 8.36
N LYS A 200 -9.36 8.03 8.08
CA LYS A 200 -8.91 8.70 6.85
C LYS A 200 -9.16 7.88 5.60
N LEU A 201 -8.91 6.58 5.66
CA LEU A 201 -9.20 5.68 4.55
C LEU A 201 -10.70 5.64 4.29
N ALA A 202 -11.52 5.70 5.36
CA ALA A 202 -12.96 5.85 5.22
C ALA A 202 -13.38 7.17 4.55
N VAL A 203 -12.78 8.31 4.92
CA VAL A 203 -13.01 9.62 4.28
C VAL A 203 -12.60 9.58 2.80
N PHE A 204 -11.46 8.99 2.49
CA PHE A 204 -11.01 8.84 1.12
C PHE A 204 -11.98 8.03 0.27
N TYR A 205 -12.43 6.86 0.75
CA TYR A 205 -13.42 6.07 0.01
C TYR A 205 -14.73 6.83 -0.20
N ASP A 206 -15.14 7.66 0.76
CA ASP A 206 -16.30 8.53 0.64
C ASP A 206 -16.10 9.60 -0.46
N GLN A 207 -14.93 10.23 -0.51
CA GLN A 207 -14.53 11.16 -1.58
C GLN A 207 -14.50 10.47 -2.95
N VAL A 208 -13.84 9.31 -3.07
CA VAL A 208 -13.75 8.54 -4.31
C VAL A 208 -15.13 8.14 -4.81
N LYS A 209 -16.03 7.72 -3.91
CA LYS A 209 -17.42 7.39 -4.23
C LYS A 209 -18.13 8.60 -4.84
N GLY A 210 -18.02 9.77 -4.21
CA GLY A 210 -18.58 11.03 -4.71
C GLY A 210 -18.03 11.40 -6.10
N ILE A 211 -16.71 11.41 -6.24
CA ILE A 211 -16.01 11.75 -7.49
C ILE A 211 -16.40 10.78 -8.62
N SER A 212 -16.47 9.48 -8.34
CA SER A 212 -16.83 8.46 -9.32
C SER A 212 -18.28 8.60 -9.80
N ALA A 213 -19.20 8.98 -8.90
CA ALA A 213 -20.58 9.26 -9.27
C ALA A 213 -20.70 10.50 -10.17
N GLU A 214 -19.94 11.55 -9.87
CA GLU A 214 -19.85 12.76 -10.69
C GLU A 214 -19.28 12.47 -12.09
N MET A 215 -18.21 11.68 -12.19
CA MET A 215 -17.59 11.31 -13.47
C MET A 215 -18.51 10.55 -14.44
N LYS A 216 -19.48 9.79 -13.91
CA LYS A 216 -20.46 9.04 -14.71
C LYS A 216 -21.47 9.95 -15.43
N LEU A 217 -21.76 11.12 -14.86
CA LEU A 217 -22.78 12.06 -15.34
C LEU A 217 -22.18 13.34 -15.95
N ALA A 218 -20.87 13.50 -15.85
CA ALA A 218 -20.13 14.69 -16.27
C ALA A 218 -19.86 14.75 -17.78
N ASP A 219 -19.86 15.97 -18.32
CA ASP A 219 -19.21 16.29 -19.59
C ASP A 219 -17.68 16.16 -19.48
N GLU A 220 -16.98 16.32 -20.60
CA GLU A 220 -15.53 16.10 -20.69
C GLU A 220 -14.73 17.01 -19.74
N ARG A 221 -15.13 18.28 -19.60
CA ARG A 221 -14.46 19.26 -18.74
C ARG A 221 -14.70 18.96 -17.26
N ALA A 222 -15.92 18.61 -16.88
CA ALA A 222 -16.25 18.21 -15.53
C ALA A 222 -15.58 16.87 -15.16
N ARG A 223 -15.40 15.95 -16.12
CA ARG A 223 -14.65 14.70 -15.92
C ARG A 223 -13.17 14.95 -15.66
N GLU A 224 -12.54 15.90 -16.35
CA GLU A 224 -11.15 16.30 -16.10
C GLU A 224 -10.98 16.88 -14.68
N GLN A 225 -11.89 17.76 -14.25
CA GLN A 225 -11.88 18.32 -12.89
C GLN A 225 -12.11 17.27 -11.80
N ALA A 226 -12.99 16.31 -12.06
CA ALA A 226 -13.23 15.17 -11.18
C ALA A 226 -11.99 14.27 -11.08
N MET A 227 -11.32 13.97 -12.20
CA MET A 227 -10.06 13.23 -12.21
C MET A 227 -8.97 13.96 -11.41
N ARG A 228 -8.85 15.28 -11.55
CA ARG A 228 -7.91 16.07 -10.75
C ARG A 228 -8.17 15.95 -9.24
N ARG A 229 -9.43 15.99 -8.82
CA ARG A 229 -9.81 15.77 -7.41
C ARG A 229 -9.52 14.34 -6.96
N LEU A 230 -9.72 13.34 -7.82
CA LEU A 230 -9.36 11.95 -7.51
C LEU A 230 -7.86 11.82 -7.28
N CYS A 231 -7.04 12.42 -8.15
CA CYS A 231 -5.60 12.47 -7.95
C CYS A 231 -5.27 13.13 -6.62
N ILE A 232 -5.82 14.31 -6.30
CA ILE A 232 -5.57 14.99 -5.01
C ILE A 232 -5.96 14.10 -3.81
N ALA A 233 -7.13 13.44 -3.85
CA ALA A 233 -7.55 12.54 -2.79
C ALA A 233 -6.59 11.35 -2.61
N LEU A 234 -6.04 10.80 -3.70
CA LEU A 234 -5.01 9.74 -3.65
C LEU A 234 -3.71 10.26 -3.02
N LEU A 235 -3.33 11.51 -3.32
CA LEU A 235 -2.16 12.16 -2.75
C LEU A 235 -2.30 12.37 -1.25
N ASP A 236 -3.48 12.79 -0.80
CA ASP A 236 -3.80 13.04 0.61
C ASP A 236 -3.73 11.77 1.49
N LEU A 237 -3.70 10.57 0.90
CA LEU A 237 -3.51 9.31 1.65
C LEU A 237 -2.11 9.11 2.21
N GLY A 238 -1.15 9.91 1.76
CA GLY A 238 0.22 9.87 2.27
C GLY A 238 1.27 9.47 1.24
N VAL A 239 0.97 9.59 -0.05
CA VAL A 239 2.01 9.75 -1.08
C VAL A 239 2.72 11.06 -0.77
N ASP A 240 4.05 11.08 -0.72
CA ASP A 240 4.80 12.27 -0.33
C ASP A 240 4.49 13.42 -1.31
N PRO A 241 3.93 14.56 -0.84
CA PRO A 241 3.68 15.69 -1.71
C PRO A 241 4.93 16.15 -2.47
N ALA A 242 6.13 16.04 -1.86
CA ALA A 242 7.37 16.41 -2.52
C ALA A 242 7.75 15.45 -3.66
N ASP A 243 7.52 14.13 -3.49
CA ASP A 243 7.79 13.14 -4.53
C ASP A 243 6.81 13.32 -5.71
N VAL A 244 5.57 13.76 -5.41
CA VAL A 244 4.55 14.06 -6.43
C VAL A 244 4.80 15.39 -7.12
N PHE A 245 5.20 16.42 -6.37
CA PHE A 245 5.59 17.70 -6.96
C PHE A 245 6.80 17.55 -7.88
N ALA A 246 7.79 16.74 -7.49
CA ALA A 246 8.93 16.41 -8.35
C ALA A 246 8.51 15.71 -9.65
N GLU A 247 7.56 14.77 -9.57
CA GLU A 247 7.03 14.07 -10.75
C GLU A 247 6.17 14.98 -11.64
N LEU A 248 5.35 15.85 -11.03
CA LEU A 248 4.58 16.86 -11.76
C LEU A 248 5.50 17.86 -12.48
N GLU A 249 6.58 18.29 -11.84
CA GLU A 249 7.61 19.13 -12.46
C GLU A 249 8.34 18.41 -13.60
N ARG A 250 8.63 17.10 -13.45
CA ARG A 250 9.22 16.28 -14.52
C ARG A 250 8.30 16.20 -15.74
N LEU A 251 7.02 15.88 -15.53
CA LEU A 251 6.01 15.78 -16.58
C LEU A 251 5.75 17.13 -17.27
N GLN A 252 5.82 18.24 -16.54
CA GLN A 252 5.74 19.59 -17.10
C GLN A 252 6.93 19.87 -18.02
N LYS A 253 8.16 19.58 -17.57
CA LYS A 253 9.38 19.75 -18.37
C LYS A 253 9.38 18.87 -19.62
N GLU A 254 8.87 17.65 -19.55
CA GLU A 254 8.75 16.75 -20.71
C GLU A 254 7.73 17.24 -21.74
N ARG A 255 6.64 17.89 -21.30
CA ARG A 255 5.67 18.53 -22.19
C ARG A 255 6.21 19.81 -22.81
N GLU A 256 7.01 20.56 -22.08
CA GLU A 256 7.66 21.78 -22.57
C GLU A 256 8.83 21.48 -23.53
N GLY A 257 9.55 20.37 -23.31
CA GLY A 257 10.65 19.92 -24.16
C GLY A 257 10.27 19.00 -25.33
N GLY A 258 9.00 18.60 -25.44
CA GLY A 258 8.48 17.76 -26.53
C GLY A 258 7.88 18.54 -27.70
N ASN A 259 8.11 19.86 -27.77
CA ASN A 259 7.57 20.78 -28.78
C ASN A 259 8.64 21.32 -29.74
N ASP A 260 9.82 20.69 -29.81
CA ASP A 260 10.85 20.91 -30.84
C ASP A 260 10.99 19.68 -31.75
#